data_AF-A0A411Z308-F1
#
_entry.id   AF-A0A411Z308-F1
#
_cell.length_a   1.000
_cell.length_b   1.000
_cell.length_c   1.000
_cell.angle_alpha   90.00
_cell.angle_beta   90.00
_cell.angle_gamma   90.00
#
_symmetry.space_group_name_H-M   'P 1'
#
loop_
_entity.id
_entity.type
_entity.pdbx_description
1 polymer ?
#
loop_
_entity_poly.entity_id
_entity_poly.type
_entity_poly.pdbx_seq_one_letter_code
_entity_poly.pdbx_strand_id
1 'polypeptide(L)'
;MKLPVFLDPLRHQTYRRLWSATMMSNLGTLVQTVGAGWLMATLTTSPAMVSLVQASNSLPIMAFSLIAGALADNYNRRRILIFAQMAMVLASTALAVTAWTGGLTPWMLLGFTFLVGCGSALYNPTWQASMGDIVPRANLHAAVGLNSLSFNMMRSVGPALGGMIVAIAGPAVAFVLNALLTLPLIRALIVWRPDYPRADLPPEHVGSAIGAGLRYVMMSPALLRVMLRGAIFGTAAVITLALLPLVARDMLQGTAQTYGILLGVFGLGAIGGGIANTQLARRLQNESVVRLGFAGYALALLGLGFSGSLIVACLSLLLAGASWVLALALFNVTVQLSTPRWVVGRALSFYQTATFGGMALGSWLWGALAEAQGLPTAFALAAALLGLGGVLGLWLPLPAFPADELGPLGRFRAPEPMIDLKPRSGPIMIMIDHNIAHKDTELFLKLMRERRRIRLRDGARHWTLMRDIERTEIWIESYHVPTWIDYLRHNARRTLADAENSNQLKSLHRSTEGEQRVHRLIERQTVPLTDDMPPRSDGPIGM
;
A
#
# COMPACT_ATOMS: atom_id res chain seq x y z
N MET A 1 -17.44 31.06 17.28
CA MET A 1 -16.00 30.76 17.42
C MET A 1 -15.56 30.02 16.16
N LYS A 2 -14.72 30.61 15.29
CA LYS A 2 -14.25 29.93 14.06
C LYS A 2 -13.32 28.79 14.49
N LEU A 3 -13.74 27.55 14.28
CA LEU A 3 -12.88 26.38 14.45
C LEU A 3 -11.64 26.56 13.56
N PRO A 4 -10.42 26.21 14.02
CA PRO A 4 -9.22 26.23 13.18
C PRO A 4 -9.44 25.39 11.93
N VAL A 5 -8.85 25.80 10.80
CA VAL A 5 -9.05 25.20 9.44
C VAL A 5 -8.87 23.67 9.45
N PHE A 6 -8.00 23.15 10.32
CA PHE A 6 -7.79 21.71 10.50
C PHE A 6 -9.03 20.94 11.00
N LEU A 7 -9.93 21.59 11.75
CA LEU A 7 -11.15 21.00 12.31
C LEU A 7 -12.39 21.21 11.43
N ASP A 8 -12.26 21.87 10.28
CA ASP A 8 -13.37 22.09 9.34
C ASP A 8 -14.06 20.79 8.86
N PRO A 9 -13.38 19.64 8.70
CA PRO A 9 -14.05 18.37 8.44
C PRO A 9 -15.11 18.00 9.49
N LEU A 10 -14.90 18.32 10.77
CA LEU A 10 -15.84 18.00 11.87
C LEU A 10 -17.15 18.80 11.84
N ARG A 11 -17.21 19.85 10.99
CA ARG A 11 -18.47 20.57 10.73
C ARG A 11 -19.45 19.71 9.92
N HIS A 12 -18.95 18.81 9.08
CA HIS A 12 -19.78 17.86 8.35
C HIS A 12 -20.30 16.78 9.31
N GLN A 13 -21.61 16.75 9.52
CA GLN A 13 -22.25 15.83 10.49
C GLN A 13 -21.94 14.36 10.18
N THR A 14 -21.95 13.98 8.91
CA THR A 14 -21.60 12.63 8.45
C THR A 14 -20.18 12.26 8.80
N TYR A 15 -19.22 13.14 8.49
CA TYR A 15 -17.81 12.93 8.82
C TYR A 15 -17.61 12.81 10.33
N ARG A 16 -18.19 13.74 11.12
CA ARG A 16 -18.07 13.72 12.58
C ARG A 16 -18.57 12.41 13.19
N ARG A 17 -19.73 11.91 12.75
CA ARG A 17 -20.32 10.64 13.22
C ARG A 17 -19.44 9.44 12.87
N LEU A 18 -18.98 9.35 11.62
CA LEU A 18 -18.12 8.24 11.19
C LEU A 18 -16.75 8.30 11.85
N TRP A 19 -16.17 9.49 11.98
CA TRP A 19 -14.87 9.71 12.61
C TRP A 19 -14.89 9.31 14.09
N SER A 20 -15.88 9.76 14.87
CA SER A 20 -15.99 9.38 16.30
C SER A 20 -16.19 7.87 16.47
N ALA A 21 -17.03 7.26 15.62
CA ALA A 21 -17.27 5.83 15.66
C ALA A 21 -16.03 5.01 15.25
N THR A 22 -15.24 5.53 14.30
CA THR A 22 -13.95 4.92 13.89
C THR A 22 -12.93 4.97 15.01
N MET A 23 -12.89 6.04 15.82
CA MET A 23 -12.02 6.09 17.00
C MET A 23 -12.36 5.00 18.01
N MET A 24 -13.66 4.80 18.29
CA MET A 24 -14.12 3.73 19.20
C MET A 24 -13.75 2.35 18.67
N SER A 25 -14.00 2.08 17.39
CA SER A 25 -13.66 0.79 16.76
C SER A 25 -12.15 0.52 16.74
N ASN A 26 -11.33 1.54 16.45
CA ASN A 26 -9.87 1.44 16.51
C ASN A 26 -9.37 1.14 17.92
N LEU A 27 -9.94 1.79 18.95
CA LEU A 27 -9.64 1.51 20.34
C LEU A 27 -9.96 0.05 20.68
N GLY A 28 -11.16 -0.42 20.34
CA GLY A 28 -11.58 -1.80 20.55
C GLY A 28 -10.62 -2.81 19.89
N THR A 29 -10.23 -2.56 18.64
CA THR A 29 -9.35 -3.46 17.88
C THR A 29 -7.96 -3.55 18.52
N LEU A 30 -7.42 -2.43 18.99
CA LEU A 30 -6.13 -2.41 19.69
C LEU A 30 -6.21 -3.12 21.04
N VAL A 31 -7.26 -2.88 21.82
CA VAL A 31 -7.50 -3.56 23.11
C VAL A 31 -7.58 -5.08 22.91
N GLN A 32 -8.31 -5.53 21.89
CA GLN A 32 -8.36 -6.95 21.54
C GLN A 32 -7.00 -7.50 21.08
N THR A 33 -6.23 -6.74 20.30
CA THR A 33 -4.89 -7.17 19.86
C THR A 33 -3.96 -7.40 21.06
N VAL A 34 -3.99 -6.49 22.05
CA VAL A 34 -3.27 -6.67 23.32
C VAL A 34 -3.78 -7.88 24.08
N GLY A 35 -5.10 -8.02 24.22
CA GLY A 35 -5.72 -9.17 24.88
C GLY A 35 -5.34 -10.50 24.24
N ALA A 36 -5.33 -10.59 22.91
CA ALA A 36 -4.98 -11.79 22.17
C ALA A 36 -3.50 -12.16 22.32
N GLY A 37 -2.60 -11.17 22.21
CA GLY A 37 -1.16 -11.40 22.39
C GLY A 37 -0.82 -11.87 23.80
N TRP A 38 -1.41 -11.24 24.83
CA TRP A 38 -1.21 -11.66 26.21
C TRP A 38 -1.85 -13.01 26.52
N LEU A 39 -3.09 -13.24 26.07
CA LEU A 39 -3.79 -14.51 26.28
C LEU A 39 -3.02 -15.66 25.66
N MET A 40 -2.49 -15.51 24.46
CA MET A 40 -1.64 -16.54 23.85
C MET A 40 -0.42 -16.84 24.72
N ALA A 41 0.27 -15.79 25.20
CA ALA A 41 1.40 -15.95 26.11
C ALA A 41 1.01 -16.58 27.47
N THR A 42 -0.26 -16.67 27.83
CA THR A 42 -0.71 -17.43 29.02
C THR A 42 -1.22 -18.83 28.68
N LEU A 43 -1.67 -19.07 27.45
CA LEU A 43 -2.19 -20.36 26.98
C LEU A 43 -1.10 -21.33 26.56
N THR A 44 0.09 -20.85 26.21
CA THR A 44 1.19 -21.70 25.73
C THR A 44 2.56 -21.20 26.20
N THR A 45 3.49 -22.13 26.33
CA THR A 45 4.90 -21.85 26.56
C THR A 45 5.69 -21.67 25.27
N SER A 46 5.13 -22.06 24.11
CA SER A 46 5.81 -22.02 22.81
C SER A 46 5.92 -20.58 22.25
N PRO A 47 7.15 -20.05 22.06
CA PRO A 47 7.35 -18.75 21.42
C PRO A 47 6.82 -18.66 19.99
N ALA A 48 6.90 -19.77 19.24
CA ALA A 48 6.36 -19.84 17.89
C ALA A 48 4.85 -19.57 17.88
N MET A 49 4.08 -20.21 18.76
CA MET A 49 2.63 -19.99 18.85
C MET A 49 2.26 -18.56 19.25
N VAL A 50 3.02 -17.93 20.16
CA VAL A 50 2.80 -16.52 20.54
C VAL A 50 3.04 -15.59 19.36
N SER A 51 4.15 -15.78 18.65
CA SER A 51 4.50 -14.98 17.48
C SER A 51 3.47 -15.09 16.34
N LEU A 52 2.83 -16.26 16.20
CA LEU A 52 1.83 -16.50 15.17
C LEU A 52 0.57 -15.63 15.36
N VAL A 53 0.32 -15.06 16.55
CA VAL A 53 -0.75 -14.07 16.73
C VAL A 53 -0.50 -12.84 15.86
N GLN A 54 0.77 -12.39 15.77
CA GLN A 54 1.12 -11.27 14.90
C GLN A 54 1.05 -11.69 13.42
N ALA A 55 1.42 -12.93 13.08
CA ALA A 55 1.24 -13.47 11.74
C ALA A 55 -0.24 -13.51 11.33
N SER A 56 -1.15 -13.95 12.21
CA SER A 56 -2.59 -13.98 11.98
C SER A 56 -3.18 -12.60 11.69
N ASN A 57 -2.60 -11.52 12.24
CA ASN A 57 -3.01 -10.15 11.93
C ASN A 57 -2.44 -9.63 10.60
N SER A 58 -1.19 -9.96 10.28
CA SER A 58 -0.50 -9.43 9.10
C SER A 58 -0.79 -10.22 7.82
N LEU A 59 -0.98 -11.54 7.91
CA LEU A 59 -1.19 -12.44 6.77
C LEU A 59 -2.46 -12.11 5.96
N PRO A 60 -3.62 -11.80 6.57
CA PRO A 60 -4.79 -11.37 5.81
C PRO A 60 -4.56 -10.08 5.02
N ILE A 61 -3.81 -9.12 5.59
CA ILE A 61 -3.49 -7.88 4.89
C ILE A 61 -2.62 -8.17 3.67
N MET A 62 -1.63 -9.06 3.80
CA MET A 62 -0.82 -9.52 2.68
C MET A 62 -1.67 -10.17 1.57
N ALA A 63 -2.56 -11.10 1.95
CA ALA A 63 -3.34 -11.91 1.02
C ALA A 63 -4.44 -11.10 0.32
N PHE A 64 -5.10 -10.18 1.03
CA PHE A 64 -6.31 -9.51 0.56
C PHE A 64 -6.11 -8.04 0.17
N SER A 65 -4.95 -7.40 0.40
CA SER A 65 -4.73 -5.98 0.06
C SER A 65 -5.04 -5.63 -1.41
N LEU A 66 -4.65 -6.50 -2.35
CA LEU A 66 -4.90 -6.32 -3.79
C LEU A 66 -6.39 -6.45 -4.13
N ILE A 67 -7.03 -7.49 -3.60
CA ILE A 67 -8.44 -7.81 -3.86
C ILE A 67 -9.33 -6.74 -3.23
N ALA A 68 -9.02 -6.33 -2.00
CA ALA A 68 -9.78 -5.33 -1.26
C ALA A 68 -9.76 -3.96 -1.95
N GLY A 69 -8.63 -3.53 -2.49
CA GLY A 69 -8.55 -2.31 -3.29
C GLY A 69 -9.42 -2.38 -4.55
N ALA A 70 -9.34 -3.50 -5.27
CA ALA A 70 -10.17 -3.71 -6.46
C ALA A 70 -11.67 -3.78 -6.15
N LEU A 71 -12.05 -4.38 -5.02
CA LEU A 71 -13.42 -4.38 -4.54
C LEU A 71 -13.89 -2.96 -4.20
N ALA A 72 -13.06 -2.15 -3.54
CA ALA A 72 -13.36 -0.76 -3.20
C ALA A 72 -13.55 0.16 -4.43
N ASP A 73 -12.93 -0.19 -5.55
CA ASP A 73 -13.04 0.56 -6.81
C ASP A 73 -14.26 0.18 -7.64
N ASN A 74 -14.70 -1.09 -7.59
CA ASN A 74 -15.75 -1.61 -8.47
C ASN A 74 -17.11 -1.78 -7.79
N TYR A 75 -17.15 -1.88 -6.47
CA TYR A 75 -18.37 -2.12 -5.71
C TYR A 75 -18.70 -0.97 -4.76
N ASN A 76 -19.94 -0.97 -4.27
CA ASN A 76 -20.41 0.02 -3.31
C ASN A 76 -19.62 -0.07 -2.00
N ARG A 77 -18.74 0.92 -1.77
CA ARG A 77 -17.81 0.98 -0.62
C ARG A 77 -18.52 0.85 0.72
N ARG A 78 -19.69 1.47 0.87
CA ARG A 78 -20.52 1.34 2.09
C ARG A 78 -20.88 -0.11 2.40
N ARG A 79 -21.28 -0.91 1.39
CA ARG A 79 -21.65 -2.32 1.60
C ARG A 79 -20.44 -3.15 2.02
N ILE A 80 -19.28 -2.90 1.42
CA ILE A 80 -18.02 -3.56 1.77
C ILE A 80 -17.64 -3.24 3.21
N LEU A 81 -17.70 -1.96 3.62
CA LEU A 81 -17.37 -1.54 4.99
C LEU A 81 -18.29 -2.19 6.03
N ILE A 82 -19.60 -2.24 5.77
CA ILE A 82 -20.56 -2.90 6.67
C ILE A 82 -20.26 -4.40 6.77
N PHE A 83 -20.03 -5.07 5.64
CA PHE A 83 -19.70 -6.50 5.63
C PHE A 83 -18.42 -6.80 6.43
N ALA A 84 -17.35 -6.03 6.20
CA ALA A 84 -16.09 -6.17 6.92
C ALA A 84 -16.27 -6.02 8.43
N GLN A 85 -16.99 -4.98 8.86
CA GLN A 85 -17.22 -4.73 10.29
C GLN A 85 -18.13 -5.77 10.94
N MET A 86 -19.17 -6.24 10.24
CA MET A 86 -20.00 -7.34 10.73
C MET A 86 -19.21 -8.63 10.91
N ALA A 87 -18.31 -8.96 9.96
CA ALA A 87 -17.43 -10.12 10.09
C ALA A 87 -16.48 -9.99 11.29
N MET A 88 -15.90 -8.80 11.50
CA MET A 88 -15.02 -8.53 12.65
C MET A 88 -15.77 -8.65 13.99
N VAL A 89 -16.99 -8.10 14.09
CA VAL A 89 -17.82 -8.21 15.29
C VAL A 89 -18.22 -9.65 15.56
N LEU A 90 -18.63 -10.41 14.53
CA LEU A 90 -19.00 -11.81 14.70
C LEU A 90 -17.81 -12.65 15.19
N ALA A 91 -16.64 -12.49 14.57
CA ALA A 91 -15.43 -13.18 14.98
C ALA A 91 -14.97 -12.77 16.40
N SER A 92 -15.07 -11.50 16.74
CA SER A 92 -14.70 -10.99 18.09
C SER A 92 -15.68 -11.46 19.16
N THR A 93 -16.98 -11.53 18.85
CA THR A 93 -17.99 -12.09 19.76
C THR A 93 -17.78 -13.59 19.96
N ALA A 94 -17.53 -14.35 18.90
CA ALA A 94 -17.22 -15.78 19.01
C ALA A 94 -15.95 -16.04 19.83
N LEU A 95 -14.91 -15.22 19.62
CA LEU A 95 -13.69 -15.24 20.42
C LEU A 95 -13.97 -14.90 21.90
N ALA A 96 -14.78 -13.89 22.17
CA ALA A 96 -15.15 -13.52 23.53
C ALA A 96 -15.91 -14.63 24.26
N VAL A 97 -16.92 -15.23 23.60
CA VAL A 97 -17.72 -16.32 24.17
C VAL A 97 -16.84 -17.54 24.46
N THR A 98 -16.01 -17.96 23.52
CA THR A 98 -15.12 -19.11 23.69
C THR A 98 -14.03 -18.88 24.74
N ALA A 99 -13.52 -17.66 24.87
CA ALA A 99 -12.61 -17.28 25.94
C ALA A 99 -13.29 -17.32 27.31
N TRP A 100 -14.55 -16.87 27.41
CA TRP A 100 -15.29 -16.86 28.67
C TRP A 100 -15.67 -18.27 29.13
N THR A 101 -16.07 -19.16 28.21
CA THR A 101 -16.42 -20.54 28.54
C THR A 101 -15.20 -21.42 28.88
N GLY A 102 -13.97 -20.89 28.78
CA GLY A 102 -12.74 -21.62 29.07
C GLY A 102 -12.33 -22.64 27.99
N GLY A 103 -13.06 -22.71 26.88
CA GLY A 103 -12.80 -23.66 25.79
C GLY A 103 -11.80 -23.17 24.73
N LEU A 104 -11.17 -22.02 24.93
CA LEU A 104 -10.30 -21.41 23.93
C LEU A 104 -8.94 -22.11 23.85
N THR A 105 -8.65 -22.74 22.72
CA THR A 105 -7.33 -23.29 22.41
C THR A 105 -6.43 -22.27 21.69
N PRO A 106 -5.10 -22.45 21.69
CA PRO A 106 -4.19 -21.61 20.90
C PRO A 106 -4.57 -21.53 19.41
N TRP A 107 -4.93 -22.64 18.77
CA TRP A 107 -5.33 -22.65 17.37
C TRP A 107 -6.65 -21.89 17.12
N MET A 108 -7.61 -21.97 18.04
CA MET A 108 -8.84 -21.18 17.95
C MET A 108 -8.56 -19.68 18.05
N LEU A 109 -7.67 -19.27 18.97
CA LEU A 109 -7.24 -17.88 19.09
C LEU A 109 -6.57 -17.37 17.81
N LEU A 110 -5.69 -18.17 17.18
CA LEU A 110 -5.09 -17.84 15.88
C LEU A 110 -6.14 -17.73 14.77
N GLY A 111 -7.12 -18.64 14.74
CA GLY A 111 -8.20 -18.63 13.76
C GLY A 111 -9.10 -17.40 13.87
N PHE A 112 -9.55 -17.05 15.08
CA PHE A 112 -10.37 -15.86 15.29
C PHE A 112 -9.62 -14.56 15.03
N THR A 113 -8.35 -14.47 15.45
CA THR A 113 -7.51 -13.29 15.14
C THR A 113 -7.28 -13.15 13.63
N PHE A 114 -7.09 -14.26 12.92
CA PHE A 114 -7.02 -14.26 11.46
C PHE A 114 -8.31 -13.78 10.81
N LEU A 115 -9.49 -14.23 11.27
CA LEU A 115 -10.78 -13.77 10.76
C LEU A 115 -11.01 -12.27 10.98
N VAL A 116 -10.63 -11.75 12.15
CA VAL A 116 -10.66 -10.30 12.43
C VAL A 116 -9.68 -9.54 11.54
N GLY A 117 -8.50 -10.12 11.29
CA GLY A 117 -7.52 -9.61 10.33
C GLY A 117 -8.06 -9.57 8.90
N CYS A 118 -8.82 -10.58 8.45
CA CYS A 118 -9.48 -10.59 7.13
C CYS A 118 -10.47 -9.43 6.98
N GLY A 119 -11.30 -9.19 8.00
CA GLY A 119 -12.19 -8.03 8.02
C GLY A 119 -11.42 -6.72 7.97
N SER A 120 -10.33 -6.61 8.73
CA SER A 120 -9.46 -5.43 8.74
C SER A 120 -8.78 -5.17 7.39
N ALA A 121 -8.35 -6.24 6.70
CA ALA A 121 -7.74 -6.18 5.38
C ALA A 121 -8.71 -5.67 4.30
N LEU A 122 -10.00 -5.96 4.45
CA LEU A 122 -11.05 -5.44 3.58
C LEU A 122 -11.48 -4.01 3.96
N TYR A 123 -11.55 -3.73 5.26
CA TYR A 123 -12.00 -2.44 5.81
C TYR A 123 -11.04 -1.30 5.47
N ASN A 124 -9.74 -1.44 5.77
CA ASN A 124 -8.77 -0.35 5.67
C ASN A 124 -8.68 0.33 4.29
N PRO A 125 -8.47 -0.38 3.17
CA PRO A 125 -8.39 0.26 1.86
C PRO A 125 -9.73 0.87 1.44
N THR A 126 -10.84 0.20 1.77
CA THR A 126 -12.19 0.70 1.46
C THR A 126 -12.50 1.99 2.23
N TRP A 127 -12.08 2.07 3.50
CA TRP A 127 -12.25 3.25 4.34
C TRP A 127 -11.45 4.43 3.80
N GLN A 128 -10.20 4.20 3.41
CA GLN A 128 -9.37 5.24 2.79
C GLN A 128 -9.98 5.75 1.48
N ALA A 129 -10.48 4.86 0.63
CA ALA A 129 -11.14 5.23 -0.63
C ALA A 129 -12.45 6.00 -0.41
N SER A 130 -13.18 5.70 0.67
CA SER A 130 -14.45 6.34 1.00
C SER A 130 -14.31 7.78 1.51
N MET A 131 -13.09 8.21 1.88
CA MET A 131 -12.88 9.57 2.42
C MET A 131 -13.28 10.66 1.42
N GLY A 132 -13.06 10.40 0.12
CA GLY A 132 -13.51 11.24 -1.01
C GLY A 132 -15.02 11.41 -1.10
N ASP A 133 -15.78 10.41 -0.64
CA ASP A 133 -17.24 10.37 -0.69
C ASP A 133 -17.88 11.03 0.54
N ILE A 134 -17.12 11.25 1.61
CA ILE A 134 -17.62 11.73 2.91
C ILE A 134 -17.43 13.24 3.06
N VAL A 135 -16.34 13.80 2.54
CA VAL A 135 -16.04 15.23 2.66
C VAL A 135 -15.76 15.87 1.29
N PRO A 136 -16.11 17.17 1.12
CA PRO A 136 -15.78 17.89 -0.10
C PRO A 136 -14.26 17.90 -0.37
N ARG A 137 -13.88 17.99 -1.65
CA ARG A 137 -12.47 17.96 -2.08
C ARG A 137 -11.57 18.96 -1.34
N ALA A 138 -12.07 20.16 -1.04
CA ALA A 138 -11.34 21.19 -0.30
C ALA A 138 -10.95 20.76 1.12
N ASN A 139 -11.71 19.86 1.74
CA ASN A 139 -11.51 19.42 3.12
C ASN A 139 -10.80 18.06 3.22
N LEU A 140 -10.50 17.39 2.10
CA LEU A 140 -9.93 16.03 2.09
C LEU A 140 -8.58 15.97 2.81
N HIS A 141 -7.68 16.92 2.55
CA HIS A 141 -6.36 16.92 3.18
C HIS A 141 -6.47 17.05 4.71
N ALA A 142 -7.33 17.95 5.19
CA ALA A 142 -7.60 18.10 6.63
C ALA A 142 -8.23 16.83 7.23
N ALA A 143 -9.16 16.18 6.52
CA ALA A 143 -9.79 14.94 6.97
C ALA A 143 -8.79 13.78 7.06
N VAL A 144 -7.89 13.63 6.08
CA VAL A 144 -6.80 12.63 6.12
C VAL A 144 -5.85 12.90 7.27
N GLY A 145 -5.49 14.17 7.51
CA GLY A 145 -4.66 14.58 8.65
C GLY A 145 -5.31 14.24 9.99
N LEU A 146 -6.61 14.52 10.15
CA LEU A 146 -7.34 14.22 11.39
C LEU A 146 -7.48 12.70 11.63
N ASN A 147 -7.73 11.91 10.59
CA ASN A 147 -7.73 10.44 10.70
C ASN A 147 -6.36 9.90 11.12
N SER A 148 -5.29 10.44 10.54
CA SER A 148 -3.92 10.05 10.88
C SER A 148 -3.61 10.37 12.34
N LEU A 149 -4.02 11.55 12.82
CA LEU A 149 -3.87 11.94 14.23
C LEU A 149 -4.64 10.99 15.16
N SER A 150 -5.92 10.73 14.85
CA SER A 150 -6.75 9.81 15.63
C SER A 150 -6.17 8.41 15.73
N PHE A 151 -5.70 7.85 14.61
CA PHE A 151 -5.11 6.53 14.58
C PHE A 151 -3.83 6.47 15.42
N ASN A 152 -2.95 7.47 15.31
CA ASN A 152 -1.73 7.55 16.10
C ASN A 152 -2.00 7.73 17.61
N MET A 153 -3.01 8.51 17.96
CA MET A 153 -3.46 8.67 19.35
C MET A 153 -3.99 7.35 19.91
N MET A 154 -4.87 6.66 19.18
CA MET A 154 -5.38 5.34 19.59
C MET A 154 -4.25 4.32 19.69
N ARG A 155 -3.26 4.34 18.80
CA ARG A 155 -2.10 3.44 18.86
C ARG A 155 -1.26 3.62 20.12
N SER A 156 -1.27 4.81 20.73
CA SER A 156 -0.50 5.08 21.96
C SER A 156 -1.31 4.80 23.22
N VAL A 157 -2.58 5.23 23.23
CA VAL A 157 -3.47 5.09 24.41
C VAL A 157 -4.07 3.69 24.49
N GLY A 158 -4.40 3.10 23.34
CA GLY A 158 -5.12 1.84 23.22
C GLY A 158 -4.40 0.66 23.88
N PRO A 159 -3.10 0.45 23.66
CA PRO A 159 -2.39 -0.64 24.33
C PRO A 159 -2.25 -0.48 25.85
N ALA A 160 -2.08 0.74 26.34
CA ALA A 160 -2.03 1.00 27.78
C ALA A 160 -3.39 0.69 28.44
N LEU A 161 -4.49 1.16 27.84
CA LEU A 161 -5.85 0.81 28.28
C LEU A 161 -6.10 -0.69 28.14
N GLY A 162 -5.67 -1.30 27.03
CA GLY A 162 -5.80 -2.73 26.78
C GLY A 162 -5.09 -3.57 27.83
N GLY A 163 -3.83 -3.28 28.14
CA GLY A 163 -3.07 -4.00 29.17
C GLY A 163 -3.67 -3.84 30.57
N MET A 164 -4.18 -2.65 30.89
CA MET A 164 -4.91 -2.41 32.15
C MET A 164 -6.22 -3.21 32.23
N ILE A 165 -7.02 -3.20 31.16
CA ILE A 165 -8.27 -3.97 31.08
C ILE A 165 -7.99 -5.46 31.20
N VAL A 166 -6.96 -5.96 30.50
CA VAL A 166 -6.57 -7.37 30.55
C VAL A 166 -6.05 -7.74 31.94
N ALA A 167 -5.31 -6.85 32.61
CA ALA A 167 -4.80 -7.10 33.96
C ALA A 167 -5.91 -7.17 35.02
N ILE A 168 -6.92 -6.31 34.92
CA ILE A 168 -7.98 -6.20 35.94
C ILE A 168 -9.14 -7.16 35.67
N ALA A 169 -9.56 -7.26 34.40
CA ALA A 169 -10.81 -7.93 34.00
C ALA A 169 -10.57 -9.15 33.09
N GLY A 170 -9.31 -9.43 32.74
CA GLY A 170 -8.93 -10.57 31.91
C GLY A 170 -9.07 -10.33 30.40
N PRO A 171 -8.46 -11.20 29.56
CA PRO A 171 -8.49 -11.06 28.10
C PRO A 171 -9.89 -11.13 27.47
N ALA A 172 -10.81 -11.91 28.03
CA ALA A 172 -12.15 -12.08 27.48
C ALA A 172 -12.92 -10.74 27.42
N VAL A 173 -12.75 -9.88 28.42
CA VAL A 173 -13.38 -8.55 28.46
C VAL A 173 -12.83 -7.64 27.36
N ALA A 174 -11.55 -7.75 27.01
CA ALA A 174 -10.97 -7.02 25.89
C ALA A 174 -11.66 -7.37 24.56
N PHE A 175 -12.02 -8.65 24.36
CA PHE A 175 -12.73 -9.11 23.16
C PHE A 175 -14.18 -8.62 23.12
N VAL A 176 -14.88 -8.65 24.26
CA VAL A 176 -16.24 -8.09 24.40
C VAL A 176 -16.24 -6.60 24.08
N LEU A 177 -15.27 -5.85 24.63
CA LEU A 177 -15.15 -4.42 24.35
C LEU A 177 -14.92 -4.13 22.88
N ASN A 178 -14.12 -4.92 22.17
CA ASN A 178 -13.95 -4.74 20.73
C ASN A 178 -15.27 -4.94 19.96
N ALA A 179 -16.00 -6.01 20.29
CA ALA A 179 -17.30 -6.29 19.67
C ALA A 179 -18.28 -5.12 19.89
N LEU A 180 -18.37 -4.60 21.12
CA LEU A 180 -19.26 -3.51 21.47
C LEU A 180 -18.83 -2.16 20.87
N LEU A 181 -17.54 -1.82 20.93
CA LEU A 181 -17.02 -0.54 20.43
C LEU A 181 -17.06 -0.42 18.90
N THR A 182 -17.25 -1.54 18.19
CA THR A 182 -17.41 -1.56 16.73
C THR A 182 -18.85 -1.33 16.28
N LEU A 183 -19.87 -1.61 17.12
CA LEU A 183 -21.29 -1.41 16.78
C LEU A 183 -21.66 0.03 16.40
N PRO A 184 -21.15 1.09 17.07
CA PRO A 184 -21.42 2.48 16.67
C PRO A 184 -20.99 2.77 15.23
N LEU A 185 -19.91 2.16 14.75
CA LEU A 185 -19.40 2.37 13.40
C LEU A 185 -20.30 1.69 12.37
N ILE A 186 -20.75 0.46 12.64
CA ILE A 186 -21.74 -0.22 11.80
C ILE A 186 -23.01 0.63 11.67
N ARG A 187 -23.52 1.16 12.80
CA ARG A 187 -24.69 2.05 12.78
C ARG A 187 -24.42 3.33 11.97
N ALA A 188 -23.27 3.96 12.13
CA ALA A 188 -22.91 5.16 11.37
C ALA A 188 -22.82 4.88 9.86
N LEU A 189 -22.29 3.73 9.46
CA LEU A 189 -22.22 3.28 8.06
C LEU A 189 -23.60 2.93 7.48
N ILE A 190 -24.53 2.39 8.29
CA ILE A 190 -25.91 2.14 7.87
C ILE A 190 -26.65 3.46 7.63
N VAL A 191 -26.42 4.48 8.47
CA VAL A 191 -27.05 5.80 8.30
C VAL A 191 -26.44 6.59 7.13
N TRP A 192 -25.14 6.42 6.88
CA TRP A 192 -24.46 7.08 5.77
C TRP A 192 -25.03 6.63 4.42
N ARG A 193 -25.38 7.60 3.57
CA ARG A 193 -25.84 7.38 2.19
C ARG A 193 -24.92 8.15 1.25
N PRO A 194 -23.86 7.50 0.70
CA PRO A 194 -22.99 8.14 -0.28
C PRO A 194 -23.75 8.47 -1.56
N ASP A 195 -23.48 9.65 -2.10
CA ASP A 195 -23.89 10.03 -3.45
C ASP A 195 -22.71 9.76 -4.40
N TYR A 196 -22.88 8.82 -5.32
CA TYR A 196 -21.80 8.39 -6.22
C TYR A 196 -21.92 9.18 -7.53
N PRO A 197 -20.91 10.00 -7.90
CA PRO A 197 -20.87 10.62 -9.21
C PRO A 197 -20.92 9.54 -10.31
N ARG A 198 -21.69 9.77 -11.37
CA ARG A 198 -21.69 8.89 -12.55
C ARG A 198 -20.29 8.92 -13.17
N ALA A 199 -19.66 7.76 -13.32
CA ALA A 199 -18.36 7.67 -13.98
C ALA A 199 -18.53 7.76 -15.51
N ASP A 200 -17.76 8.62 -16.17
CA ASP A 200 -17.80 8.81 -17.64
C ASP A 200 -17.22 7.63 -18.43
N LEU A 201 -16.52 6.72 -17.75
CA LEU A 201 -15.89 5.55 -18.36
C LEU A 201 -16.26 4.27 -17.58
N PRO A 202 -16.41 3.12 -18.26
CA PRO A 202 -16.65 1.85 -17.59
C PRO A 202 -15.52 1.50 -16.61
N PRO A 203 -15.82 0.93 -15.44
CA PRO A 203 -14.82 0.44 -14.50
C PRO A 203 -13.85 -0.53 -15.19
N GLU A 204 -12.56 -0.44 -14.85
CA GLU A 204 -11.54 -1.33 -15.39
C GLU A 204 -11.71 -2.73 -14.76
N HIS A 205 -11.69 -3.80 -15.58
CA HIS A 205 -11.78 -5.17 -15.05
C HIS A 205 -10.64 -5.43 -14.07
N VAL A 206 -10.97 -5.90 -12.86
CA VAL A 206 -10.05 -6.13 -11.73
C VAL A 206 -8.77 -6.85 -12.15
N GLY A 207 -8.89 -7.97 -12.88
CA GLY A 207 -7.72 -8.75 -13.33
C GLY A 207 -6.81 -7.98 -14.29
N SER A 208 -7.39 -7.23 -15.24
CA SER A 208 -6.62 -6.41 -16.19
C SER A 208 -5.89 -5.26 -15.50
N ALA A 209 -6.54 -4.63 -14.52
CA ALA A 209 -6.00 -3.59 -13.67
C ALA A 209 -4.83 -4.09 -12.81
N ILE A 210 -4.99 -5.25 -12.15
CA ILE A 210 -3.94 -5.90 -11.36
C ILE A 210 -2.73 -6.25 -12.24
N GLY A 211 -2.96 -6.86 -13.41
CA GLY A 211 -1.90 -7.22 -14.34
C GLY A 211 -1.11 -6.01 -14.86
N ALA A 212 -1.79 -4.89 -15.14
CA ALA A 212 -1.15 -3.65 -15.53
C ALA A 212 -0.31 -3.05 -14.38
N GLY A 213 -0.85 -3.05 -13.16
CA GLY A 213 -0.11 -2.59 -11.97
C GLY A 213 1.12 -3.44 -11.66
N LEU A 214 0.98 -4.77 -11.74
CA LEU A 214 2.09 -5.70 -11.52
C LEU A 214 3.20 -5.48 -12.55
N ARG A 215 2.83 -5.36 -13.83
CA ARG A 215 3.79 -5.08 -14.91
C ARG A 215 4.54 -3.77 -14.66
N TYR A 216 3.82 -2.72 -14.29
CA TYR A 216 4.42 -1.42 -13.96
C TYR A 216 5.46 -1.54 -12.84
N VAL A 217 5.10 -2.22 -11.74
CA VAL A 217 5.97 -2.45 -10.59
C VAL A 217 7.21 -3.26 -10.99
N MET A 218 7.03 -4.40 -11.67
CA MET A 218 8.15 -5.27 -12.08
C MET A 218 9.12 -4.60 -13.05
N MET A 219 8.64 -3.64 -13.86
CA MET A 219 9.48 -2.87 -14.79
C MET A 219 10.12 -1.62 -14.16
N SER A 220 9.79 -1.32 -12.89
CA SER A 220 10.30 -0.17 -12.14
C SER A 220 11.28 -0.62 -11.02
N PRO A 221 12.61 -0.58 -11.26
CA PRO A 221 13.63 -0.88 -10.27
C PRO A 221 13.58 0.04 -9.04
N ALA A 222 13.06 1.26 -9.21
CA ALA A 222 12.75 2.14 -8.10
C ALA A 222 11.78 1.48 -7.13
N LEU A 223 10.61 1.05 -7.62
CA LEU A 223 9.58 0.43 -6.80
C LEU A 223 10.03 -0.91 -6.21
N LEU A 224 10.72 -1.75 -6.99
CA LEU A 224 11.25 -3.02 -6.51
C LEU A 224 12.24 -2.83 -5.34
N ARG A 225 13.10 -1.81 -5.39
CA ARG A 225 13.99 -1.46 -4.27
C ARG A 225 13.22 -1.07 -3.02
N VAL A 226 12.19 -0.24 -3.14
CA VAL A 226 11.36 0.15 -1.98
C VAL A 226 10.62 -1.06 -1.40
N MET A 227 10.06 -1.92 -2.25
CA MET A 227 9.36 -3.13 -1.83
C MET A 227 10.28 -4.12 -1.11
N LEU A 228 11.49 -4.35 -1.65
CA LEU A 228 12.48 -5.23 -1.02
C LEU A 228 12.90 -4.69 0.35
N ARG A 229 13.19 -3.38 0.45
CA ARG A 229 13.58 -2.78 1.74
C ARG A 229 12.44 -2.74 2.74
N GLY A 230 11.21 -2.48 2.28
CA GLY A 230 10.00 -2.58 3.08
C GLY A 230 9.77 -4.00 3.59
N ALA A 231 9.97 -5.01 2.75
CA ALA A 231 9.89 -6.42 3.14
C ALA A 231 10.97 -6.79 4.17
N ILE A 232 12.24 -6.45 3.94
CA ILE A 232 13.34 -6.71 4.90
C ILE A 232 13.05 -6.03 6.24
N PHE A 233 12.66 -4.75 6.22
CA PHE A 233 12.30 -4.02 7.44
C PHE A 233 11.11 -4.67 8.13
N GLY A 234 10.04 -5.01 7.39
CA GLY A 234 8.86 -5.69 7.91
C GLY A 234 9.19 -7.03 8.55
N THR A 235 10.00 -7.86 7.88
CA THR A 235 10.47 -9.15 8.41
C THR A 235 11.28 -8.98 9.68
N ALA A 236 12.24 -8.06 9.72
CA ALA A 236 13.13 -7.93 10.87
C ALA A 236 12.45 -7.22 12.05
N ALA A 237 11.74 -6.13 11.80
CA ALA A 237 11.16 -5.28 12.84
C ALA A 237 9.91 -5.89 13.49
N VAL A 238 9.21 -6.83 12.83
CA VAL A 238 8.00 -7.46 13.41
C VAL A 238 8.30 -8.24 14.69
N ILE A 239 9.55 -8.67 14.91
CA ILE A 239 9.98 -9.42 16.10
C ILE A 239 9.56 -8.71 17.39
N THR A 240 9.63 -7.38 17.42
CA THR A 240 9.23 -6.58 18.57
C THR A 240 7.78 -6.86 18.88
N LEU A 241 6.85 -6.64 17.95
CA LEU A 241 5.42 -6.84 18.21
C LEU A 241 5.05 -8.32 18.41
N ALA A 242 5.74 -9.24 17.72
CA ALA A 242 5.46 -10.67 17.78
C ALA A 242 5.90 -11.32 19.10
N LEU A 243 7.03 -10.91 19.67
CA LEU A 243 7.61 -11.51 20.87
C LEU A 243 7.52 -10.62 22.12
N LEU A 244 6.99 -9.39 22.03
CA LEU A 244 6.85 -8.50 23.19
C LEU A 244 6.08 -9.10 24.37
N PRO A 245 5.00 -9.89 24.19
CA PRO A 245 4.34 -10.56 25.31
C PRO A 245 5.30 -11.46 26.10
N LEU A 246 6.22 -12.15 25.41
CA LEU A 246 7.22 -13.03 26.02
C LEU A 246 8.33 -12.21 26.69
N VAL A 247 8.75 -11.08 26.11
CA VAL A 247 9.68 -10.17 26.79
C VAL A 247 9.08 -9.68 28.12
N ALA A 248 7.80 -9.31 28.11
CA ALA A 248 7.10 -8.88 29.33
C ALA A 248 7.01 -10.00 30.37
N ARG A 249 6.64 -11.23 29.95
CA ARG A 249 6.44 -12.38 30.85
C ARG A 249 7.77 -13.00 31.32
N ASP A 250 8.67 -13.32 30.40
CA ASP A 250 9.85 -14.16 30.66
C ASP A 250 11.10 -13.36 31.03
N MET A 251 11.33 -12.20 30.39
CA MET A 251 12.52 -11.39 30.67
C MET A 251 12.30 -10.39 31.80
N LEU A 252 11.15 -9.71 31.80
CA LEU A 252 10.82 -8.68 32.80
C LEU A 252 10.02 -9.21 33.99
N GLN A 253 9.60 -10.49 33.96
CA GLN A 253 8.79 -11.12 35.01
C GLN A 253 7.55 -10.28 35.37
N GLY A 254 6.96 -9.63 34.35
CA GLY A 254 5.86 -8.69 34.47
C GLY A 254 4.49 -9.30 34.20
N THR A 255 3.47 -8.44 34.21
CA THR A 255 2.07 -8.82 33.98
C THR A 255 1.53 -8.20 32.68
N ALA A 256 0.24 -8.41 32.41
CA ALA A 256 -0.47 -7.75 31.31
C ALA A 256 -0.35 -6.21 31.36
N GLN A 257 -0.21 -5.64 32.55
CA GLN A 257 0.01 -4.21 32.73
C GLN A 257 1.39 -3.80 32.20
N THR A 258 2.44 -4.56 32.51
CA THR A 258 3.79 -4.34 31.96
C THR A 258 3.76 -4.41 30.43
N TYR A 259 3.10 -5.42 29.87
CA TYR A 259 2.93 -5.54 28.42
C TYR A 259 2.20 -4.33 27.80
N GLY A 260 1.12 -3.85 28.42
CA GLY A 260 0.41 -2.64 27.99
C GLY A 260 1.26 -1.37 28.07
N ILE A 261 2.08 -1.22 29.12
CA ILE A 261 3.02 -0.10 29.25
C ILE A 261 4.06 -0.15 28.13
N LEU A 262 4.67 -1.31 27.87
CA LEU A 262 5.66 -1.49 26.81
C LEU A 262 5.10 -1.10 25.44
N LEU A 263 3.90 -1.59 25.09
CA LEU A 263 3.23 -1.21 23.85
C LEU A 263 2.84 0.28 23.81
N GLY A 264 2.42 0.84 24.94
CA GLY A 264 2.12 2.27 25.06
C GLY A 264 3.35 3.13 24.79
N VAL A 265 4.50 2.77 25.35
CA VAL A 265 5.79 3.43 25.12
C VAL A 265 6.25 3.28 23.68
N PHE A 266 6.07 2.09 23.07
CA PHE A 266 6.29 1.91 21.63
C PHE A 266 5.41 2.86 20.80
N GLY A 267 4.14 3.01 21.15
CA GLY A 267 3.21 3.95 20.51
C GLY A 267 3.63 5.42 20.67
N LEU A 268 4.08 5.83 21.87
CA LEU A 268 4.61 7.16 22.13
C LEU A 268 5.85 7.47 21.29
N GLY A 269 6.77 6.50 21.21
CA GLY A 269 7.91 6.58 20.30
C GLY A 269 7.47 6.77 18.85
N ALA A 270 6.43 6.05 18.43
CA ALA A 270 5.85 6.13 17.10
C ALA A 270 5.26 7.53 16.78
N ILE A 271 4.61 8.19 17.74
CA ILE A 271 4.19 9.59 17.61
C ILE A 271 5.40 10.51 17.46
N GLY A 272 6.41 10.34 18.33
CA GLY A 272 7.65 11.11 18.28
C GLY A 272 8.37 11.00 16.93
N GLY A 273 8.44 9.80 16.37
CA GLY A 273 8.99 9.54 15.03
C GLY A 273 8.23 10.25 13.92
N GLY A 274 6.89 10.31 14.00
CA GLY A 274 6.07 11.03 13.02
C GLY A 274 6.33 12.55 13.02
N ILE A 275 6.47 13.15 14.21
CA ILE A 275 6.81 14.57 14.36
C ILE A 275 8.25 14.81 13.85
N ALA A 276 9.18 13.97 14.27
CA ALA A 276 10.58 14.03 13.85
C ALA A 276 10.73 13.92 12.33
N ASN A 277 9.94 13.07 11.66
CA ASN A 277 9.97 12.90 10.22
C ASN A 277 9.83 14.23 9.46
N THR A 278 8.95 15.12 9.92
CA THR A 278 8.72 16.42 9.28
C THR A 278 9.94 17.32 9.37
N GLN A 279 10.70 17.24 10.47
CA GLN A 279 11.91 18.03 10.68
C GLN A 279 13.11 17.41 9.95
N LEU A 280 13.26 16.09 10.04
CA LEU A 280 14.35 15.35 9.39
C LEU A 280 14.26 15.43 7.87
N ALA A 281 13.06 15.33 7.30
CA ALA A 281 12.85 15.44 5.85
C ALA A 281 13.23 16.82 5.28
N ARG A 282 13.33 17.87 6.12
CA ARG A 282 13.83 19.18 5.70
C ARG A 282 15.35 19.30 5.74
N ARG A 283 16.03 18.47 6.53
CA ARG A 283 17.47 18.58 6.82
C ARG A 283 18.30 17.48 6.20
N LEU A 284 17.71 16.32 5.94
CA LEU A 284 18.40 15.12 5.48
C LEU A 284 17.73 14.59 4.21
N GLN A 285 18.53 13.94 3.37
CA GLN A 285 18.01 13.16 2.24
C GLN A 285 17.18 11.98 2.75
N ASN A 286 16.12 11.60 2.02
CA ASN A 286 15.21 10.51 2.38
C ASN A 286 15.96 9.21 2.74
N GLU A 287 17.02 8.87 1.99
CA GLU A 287 17.84 7.68 2.25
C GLU A 287 18.54 7.72 3.61
N SER A 288 19.08 8.87 4.01
CA SER A 288 19.76 9.02 5.30
C SER A 288 18.79 8.86 6.46
N VAL A 289 17.55 9.35 6.32
CA VAL A 289 16.53 9.17 7.34
C VAL A 289 16.12 7.70 7.47
N VAL A 290 15.97 6.98 6.35
CA VAL A 290 15.67 5.54 6.39
C VAL A 290 16.81 4.76 7.02
N ARG A 291 18.08 5.01 6.65
CA ARG A 291 19.23 4.35 7.29
C ARG A 291 19.30 4.61 8.78
N LEU A 292 19.01 5.83 9.23
CA LEU A 292 18.92 6.16 10.64
C LEU A 292 17.80 5.35 11.32
N GLY A 293 16.67 5.16 10.66
CA GLY A 293 15.59 4.28 11.14
C GLY A 293 16.02 2.82 11.27
N PHE A 294 16.72 2.24 10.28
CA PHE A 294 17.24 0.87 10.39
C PHE A 294 18.25 0.72 11.54
N ALA A 295 19.21 1.65 11.63
CA ALA A 295 20.22 1.63 12.68
C ALA A 295 19.61 1.83 14.07
N GLY A 296 18.71 2.81 14.22
CA GLY A 296 18.00 3.08 15.47
C GLY A 296 17.15 1.89 15.93
N TYR A 297 16.46 1.22 15.00
CA TYR A 297 15.69 0.03 15.32
C TYR A 297 16.59 -1.16 15.69
N ALA A 298 17.71 -1.38 14.99
CA ALA A 298 18.67 -2.44 15.33
C ALA A 298 19.24 -2.25 16.75
N LEU A 299 19.63 -1.01 17.10
CA LEU A 299 20.10 -0.67 18.45
C LEU A 299 19.02 -0.93 19.51
N ALA A 300 17.77 -0.58 19.22
CA ALA A 300 16.65 -0.86 20.11
C ALA A 300 16.44 -2.37 20.34
N LEU A 301 16.58 -3.20 19.30
CA LEU A 301 16.47 -4.66 19.46
C LEU A 301 17.58 -5.25 20.32
N LEU A 302 18.81 -4.77 20.18
CA LEU A 302 19.92 -5.18 21.05
C LEU A 302 19.65 -4.75 22.50
N GLY A 303 19.16 -3.52 22.72
CA GLY A 303 18.76 -3.06 24.04
C GLY A 303 17.66 -3.91 24.67
N LEU A 304 16.68 -4.35 23.87
CA LEU A 304 15.57 -5.18 24.34
C LEU A 304 16.00 -6.64 24.59
N GLY A 305 16.86 -7.20 23.76
CA GLY A 305 17.29 -8.60 23.85
C GLY A 305 18.30 -8.89 24.96
N PHE A 306 19.09 -7.90 25.38
CA PHE A 306 20.17 -8.07 26.37
C PHE A 306 19.90 -7.39 27.72
N SER A 307 18.76 -6.72 27.90
CA SER A 307 18.43 -6.05 29.15
C SER A 307 17.20 -6.65 29.83
N GLY A 308 17.32 -6.95 31.14
CA GLY A 308 16.20 -7.32 32.02
C GLY A 308 15.58 -6.12 32.76
N SER A 309 16.00 -4.89 32.47
CA SER A 309 15.45 -3.69 33.13
C SER A 309 14.27 -3.10 32.36
N LEU A 310 13.15 -2.86 33.08
CA LEU A 310 11.96 -2.21 32.53
C LEU A 310 12.27 -0.83 31.92
N ILE A 311 13.18 -0.06 32.52
CA ILE A 311 13.55 1.28 32.03
C ILE A 311 14.25 1.16 30.68
N VAL A 312 15.19 0.22 30.54
CA VAL A 312 15.92 0.00 29.29
C VAL A 312 14.97 -0.55 28.21
N ALA A 313 14.05 -1.44 28.58
CA ALA A 313 13.02 -1.93 27.66
C ALA A 313 12.14 -0.78 27.16
N CYS A 314 11.69 0.12 28.03
CA CYS A 314 10.92 1.31 27.66
C CYS A 314 11.72 2.25 26.74
N LEU A 315 12.98 2.58 27.07
CA LEU A 315 13.82 3.43 26.22
C LEU A 315 14.06 2.80 24.84
N SER A 316 14.30 1.49 24.82
CA SER A 316 14.48 0.73 23.58
C SER A 316 13.20 0.74 22.74
N LEU A 317 12.03 0.53 23.33
CA LEU A 317 10.75 0.54 22.62
C LEU A 317 10.37 1.94 22.12
N LEU A 318 10.72 2.99 22.86
CA LEU A 318 10.54 4.37 22.41
C LEU A 318 11.35 4.64 21.13
N LEU A 319 12.62 4.19 21.11
CA LEU A 319 13.47 4.27 19.92
C LEU A 319 12.97 3.38 18.76
N ALA A 320 12.54 2.16 19.06
CA ALA A 320 11.97 1.23 18.08
C ALA A 320 10.70 1.80 17.44
N GLY A 321 9.78 2.35 18.25
CA GLY A 321 8.55 2.97 17.78
C GLY A 321 8.81 4.16 16.86
N ALA A 322 9.76 5.04 17.23
CA ALA A 322 10.14 6.18 16.40
C ALA A 322 10.72 5.72 15.06
N SER A 323 11.64 4.76 15.10
CA SER A 323 12.31 4.19 13.93
C SER A 323 11.33 3.44 13.00
N TRP A 324 10.35 2.74 13.57
CA TRP A 324 9.27 2.06 12.84
C TRP A 324 8.48 3.02 11.96
N VAL A 325 8.01 4.12 12.55
CA VAL A 325 7.21 5.11 11.83
C VAL A 325 8.03 5.85 10.81
N LEU A 326 9.26 6.25 11.15
CA LEU A 326 10.16 6.92 10.22
C LEU A 326 10.37 6.09 8.95
N ALA A 327 10.74 4.80 9.09
CA ALA A 327 10.98 3.92 7.96
C ALA A 327 9.72 3.66 7.12
N LEU A 328 8.62 3.21 7.76
CA LEU A 328 7.40 2.84 7.03
C LEU A 328 6.70 4.04 6.39
N ALA A 329 6.71 5.21 7.04
CA ALA A 329 6.12 6.42 6.47
C ALA A 329 6.91 6.86 5.22
N LEU A 330 8.25 6.84 5.27
CA LEU A 330 9.08 7.19 4.13
C LEU A 330 8.94 6.21 2.98
N PHE A 331 8.89 4.90 3.24
CA PHE A 331 8.60 3.92 2.19
C PHE A 331 7.25 4.17 1.54
N ASN A 332 6.21 4.38 2.35
CA ASN A 332 4.86 4.64 1.85
C ASN A 332 4.83 5.92 0.97
N VAL A 333 5.40 7.03 1.45
CA VAL A 333 5.51 8.29 0.69
C VAL A 333 6.33 8.10 -0.57
N THR A 334 7.45 7.37 -0.51
CA THR A 334 8.30 7.12 -1.68
C THR A 334 7.53 6.33 -2.75
N VAL A 335 6.75 5.31 -2.37
CA VAL A 335 5.88 4.59 -3.32
C VAL A 335 4.85 5.54 -3.93
N GLN A 336 4.21 6.39 -3.13
CA GLN A 336 3.22 7.35 -3.64
C GLN A 336 3.83 8.33 -4.63
N LEU A 337 5.00 8.89 -4.32
CA LEU A 337 5.65 9.90 -5.15
C LEU A 337 6.35 9.31 -6.36
N SER A 338 6.80 8.05 -6.30
CA SER A 338 7.46 7.36 -7.42
C SER A 338 6.47 6.69 -8.37
N THR A 339 5.17 6.85 -8.15
CA THR A 339 4.13 6.17 -8.93
C THR A 339 3.13 7.16 -9.54
N PRO A 340 2.86 7.07 -10.85
CA PRO A 340 1.82 7.86 -11.51
C PRO A 340 0.44 7.66 -10.88
N ARG A 341 -0.39 8.71 -10.91
CA ARG A 341 -1.74 8.74 -10.30
C ARG A 341 -2.64 7.58 -10.74
N TRP A 342 -2.49 7.08 -11.97
CA TRP A 342 -3.32 6.00 -12.51
C TRP A 342 -2.99 4.61 -11.94
N VAL A 343 -1.82 4.43 -11.31
CA VAL A 343 -1.35 3.13 -10.78
C VAL A 343 -0.90 3.21 -9.31
N VAL A 344 -0.92 4.39 -8.69
CA VAL A 344 -0.49 4.62 -7.30
C VAL A 344 -1.19 3.71 -6.29
N GLY A 345 -2.51 3.52 -6.41
CA GLY A 345 -3.25 2.64 -5.51
C GLY A 345 -2.79 1.18 -5.59
N ARG A 346 -2.47 0.71 -6.80
CA ARG A 346 -2.00 -0.67 -7.03
C ARG A 346 -0.56 -0.85 -6.55
N ALA A 347 0.31 0.12 -6.82
CA ALA A 347 1.67 0.11 -6.31
C ALA A 347 1.71 0.10 -4.77
N LEU A 348 0.81 0.86 -4.12
CA LEU A 348 0.62 0.81 -2.68
C LEU A 348 0.15 -0.56 -2.20
N SER A 349 -0.82 -1.20 -2.87
CA SER A 349 -1.26 -2.56 -2.53
C SER A 349 -0.11 -3.57 -2.62
N PHE A 350 0.69 -3.55 -3.70
CA PHE A 350 1.87 -4.42 -3.82
C PHE A 350 2.92 -4.14 -2.74
N TYR A 351 3.13 -2.87 -2.38
CA TYR A 351 4.04 -2.48 -1.31
C TYR A 351 3.56 -3.00 0.05
N GLN A 352 2.26 -2.90 0.32
CA GLN A 352 1.64 -3.47 1.51
C GLN A 352 1.76 -5.00 1.51
N THR A 353 1.51 -5.68 0.39
CA THR A 353 1.71 -7.13 0.27
C THR A 353 3.14 -7.53 0.59
N ALA A 354 4.14 -6.86 0.02
CA ALA A 354 5.55 -7.15 0.29
C ALA A 354 5.91 -6.91 1.77
N THR A 355 5.46 -5.79 2.34
CA THR A 355 5.81 -5.38 3.70
C THR A 355 5.10 -6.24 4.76
N PHE A 356 3.78 -6.44 4.64
CA PHE A 356 3.02 -7.30 5.55
C PHE A 356 3.30 -8.78 5.34
N GLY A 357 3.66 -9.20 4.12
CA GLY A 357 4.19 -10.54 3.86
C GLY A 357 5.51 -10.77 4.56
N GLY A 358 6.40 -9.78 4.53
CA GLY A 358 7.60 -9.77 5.37
C GLY A 358 7.27 -9.90 6.86
N MET A 359 6.31 -9.12 7.37
CA MET A 359 5.88 -9.22 8.77
C MET A 359 5.30 -10.59 9.14
N ALA A 360 4.50 -11.21 8.27
CA ALA A 360 3.94 -12.55 8.51
C ALA A 360 5.04 -13.62 8.54
N LEU A 361 5.95 -13.59 7.56
CA LEU A 361 7.11 -14.48 7.50
C LEU A 361 8.06 -14.28 8.70
N GLY A 362 8.34 -13.03 9.05
CA GLY A 362 9.18 -12.66 10.18
C GLY A 362 8.58 -13.11 11.51
N SER A 363 7.26 -12.96 11.68
CA SER A 363 6.58 -13.42 12.90
C SER A 363 6.82 -14.91 13.12
N TRP A 364 6.58 -15.74 12.10
CA TRP A 364 6.86 -17.18 12.16
C TRP A 364 8.35 -17.50 12.37
N LEU A 365 9.23 -16.85 11.59
CA LEU A 365 10.68 -17.08 11.64
C LEU A 365 11.26 -16.78 13.03
N TRP A 366 10.96 -15.61 13.59
CA TRP A 366 11.49 -15.20 14.89
C TRP A 366 10.88 -15.98 16.04
N GLY A 367 9.61 -16.39 15.92
CA GLY A 367 8.99 -17.32 16.87
C GLY A 367 9.68 -18.67 16.92
N ALA A 368 9.90 -19.30 15.76
CA ALA A 368 10.59 -20.58 15.66
C ALA A 368 12.05 -20.48 16.15
N LEU A 369 12.74 -19.38 15.83
CA LEU A 369 14.09 -19.14 16.30
C LEU A 369 14.15 -18.91 17.82
N ALA A 370 13.20 -18.15 18.37
CA ALA A 370 13.12 -17.92 19.81
C ALA A 370 12.79 -19.21 20.59
N GLU A 371 12.02 -20.12 19.99
CA GLU A 371 11.75 -21.45 20.55
C GLU A 371 13.00 -22.34 20.55
N ALA A 372 13.82 -22.28 19.49
CA ALA A 372 15.01 -23.11 19.37
C ALA A 372 16.24 -22.58 20.12
N GLN A 373 16.44 -21.25 20.14
CA GLN A 373 17.68 -20.62 20.62
C GLN A 373 17.46 -19.52 21.67
N GLY A 374 16.21 -19.26 22.06
CA GLY A 374 15.84 -18.24 23.06
C GLY A 374 15.60 -16.84 22.48
N LEU A 375 15.01 -15.97 23.30
CA LEU A 375 14.69 -14.58 22.94
C LEU A 375 15.93 -13.74 22.57
N PRO A 376 17.05 -13.74 23.34
CA PRO A 376 18.18 -12.85 23.07
C PRO A 376 18.83 -13.09 21.70
N THR A 377 18.98 -14.36 21.30
CA THR A 377 19.56 -14.73 20.00
C THR A 377 18.65 -14.31 18.84
N ALA A 378 17.33 -14.49 18.98
CA ALA A 378 16.36 -14.02 18.00
C ALA A 378 16.42 -12.49 17.82
N PHE A 379 16.50 -11.72 18.91
CA PHE A 379 16.68 -10.27 18.84
C PHE A 379 18.00 -9.85 18.21
N ALA A 380 19.10 -10.54 18.52
CA ALA A 380 20.41 -10.26 17.93
C ALA A 380 20.43 -10.52 16.41
N LEU A 381 19.85 -11.62 15.94
CA LEU A 381 19.76 -11.93 14.51
C LEU A 381 18.82 -10.98 13.76
N ALA A 382 17.71 -10.57 14.39
CA ALA A 382 16.83 -9.55 13.82
C ALA A 382 17.53 -8.18 13.73
N ALA A 383 18.32 -7.80 14.74
CA ALA A 383 19.15 -6.62 14.71
C ALA A 383 20.21 -6.68 13.60
N ALA A 384 20.83 -7.84 13.40
CA ALA A 384 21.77 -8.06 12.30
C ALA A 384 21.09 -7.91 10.93
N LEU A 385 19.88 -8.45 10.77
CA LEU A 385 19.10 -8.31 9.52
C LEU A 385 18.73 -6.85 9.24
N LEU A 386 18.41 -6.06 10.27
CA LEU A 386 18.22 -4.60 10.14
C LEU A 386 19.53 -3.88 9.80
N GLY A 387 20.64 -4.26 10.42
CA GLY A 387 21.96 -3.73 10.08
C GLY A 387 22.28 -3.94 8.60
N LEU A 388 22.08 -5.17 8.10
CA LEU A 388 22.22 -5.51 6.69
C LEU A 388 21.27 -4.70 5.80
N GLY A 389 20.00 -4.53 6.20
CA GLY A 389 19.03 -3.69 5.49
C GLY A 389 19.43 -2.20 5.42
N GLY A 390 20.11 -1.69 6.46
CA GLY A 390 20.71 -0.36 6.49
C GLY A 390 21.90 -0.24 5.53
N VAL A 391 22.80 -1.22 5.52
CA VAL A 391 23.96 -1.29 4.61
C VAL A 391 23.52 -1.42 3.16
N LEU A 392 22.50 -2.24 2.88
CA LEU A 392 21.90 -2.34 1.54
C LEU A 392 21.38 -0.99 1.02
N GLY A 393 21.01 -0.07 1.92
CA GLY A 393 20.65 1.31 1.56
C GLY A 393 21.78 2.12 0.92
N LEU A 394 23.04 1.75 1.15
CA LEU A 394 24.20 2.34 0.47
C LEU A 394 24.26 1.96 -1.01
N TRP A 395 23.87 0.72 -1.34
CA TRP A 395 23.98 0.17 -2.69
C TRP A 395 22.67 0.33 -3.48
N LEU A 396 21.55 0.39 -2.76
CA LEU A 396 20.19 0.53 -3.30
C LEU A 396 19.48 1.74 -2.68
N PRO A 397 19.96 2.97 -2.91
CA PRO A 397 19.37 4.17 -2.33
C PRO A 397 17.94 4.37 -2.81
N LEU A 398 17.09 4.89 -1.93
CA LEU A 398 15.75 5.32 -2.28
C LEU A 398 15.81 6.40 -3.36
N PRO A 399 15.01 6.29 -4.43
CA PRO A 399 15.00 7.28 -5.48
C PRO A 399 14.45 8.61 -4.97
N ALA A 400 15.13 9.70 -5.31
CA ALA A 400 14.64 11.06 -5.14
C ALA A 400 13.94 11.47 -6.44
N PHE A 401 12.61 11.36 -6.51
CA PHE A 401 11.84 11.91 -7.62
C PHE A 401 11.17 13.22 -7.18
N PRO A 402 11.31 14.32 -7.94
CA PRO A 402 10.43 15.46 -7.82
C PRO A 402 9.00 15.00 -8.16
N ALA A 403 8.04 15.27 -7.28
CA ALA A 403 6.63 14.88 -7.45
C ALA A 403 6.00 15.39 -8.77
N ASP A 404 6.60 16.42 -9.36
CA ASP A 404 6.10 17.10 -10.54
C ASP A 404 6.41 16.36 -11.86
N GLU A 405 7.42 15.48 -11.90
CA GLU A 405 7.83 14.80 -13.14
C GLU A 405 6.92 13.62 -13.54
N LEU A 406 6.16 13.06 -12.59
CA LEU A 406 5.27 11.91 -12.82
C LEU A 406 3.80 12.31 -13.05
N GLY A 407 3.53 13.61 -13.17
CA GLY A 407 2.21 14.14 -13.56
C GLY A 407 1.82 13.73 -14.98
N PRO A 408 0.50 13.65 -15.29
CA PRO A 408 0.04 13.35 -16.64
C PRO A 408 0.50 14.44 -17.60
N LEU A 409 1.08 14.06 -18.74
CA LEU A 409 1.54 15.01 -19.75
C LEU A 409 0.39 15.86 -20.32
N GLY A 410 -0.83 15.32 -20.35
CA GLY A 410 -2.05 16.05 -20.74
C GLY A 410 -2.12 16.52 -22.21
N ARG A 411 -1.08 16.25 -23.02
CA ARG A 411 -1.00 16.66 -24.43
C ARG A 411 -1.72 15.73 -25.42
N PHE A 412 -2.20 14.58 -24.97
CA PHE A 412 -2.84 13.62 -25.85
C PHE A 412 -4.29 14.03 -26.13
N ARG A 413 -4.58 14.39 -27.39
CA ARG A 413 -5.94 14.47 -27.91
C ARG A 413 -6.27 13.12 -28.55
N ALA A 414 -7.35 12.48 -28.06
CA ALA A 414 -7.82 11.23 -28.65
C ALA A 414 -8.23 11.52 -30.11
N PRO A 415 -7.67 10.81 -31.10
CA PRO A 415 -8.15 10.95 -32.47
C PRO A 415 -9.56 10.39 -32.55
N GLU A 416 -10.45 11.07 -33.25
CA GLU A 416 -11.77 10.53 -33.55
C GLU A 416 -11.61 9.43 -34.62
N PRO A 417 -11.91 8.16 -34.29
CA PRO A 417 -11.82 7.12 -35.30
C PRO A 417 -12.91 7.35 -36.36
N MET A 418 -12.52 7.26 -37.63
CA MET A 418 -13.44 7.32 -38.78
C MET A 418 -14.30 6.05 -38.93
N ILE A 419 -14.10 5.07 -38.04
CA ILE A 419 -14.84 3.82 -37.93
C ILE A 419 -15.51 3.82 -36.56
N ASP A 420 -16.74 3.31 -36.45
CA ASP A 420 -17.43 3.17 -35.17
C ASP A 420 -16.79 2.08 -34.29
N LEU A 421 -15.74 2.47 -33.56
CA LEU A 421 -15.03 1.59 -32.65
C LEU A 421 -15.71 1.57 -31.28
N LYS A 422 -16.18 0.39 -30.89
CA LYS A 422 -16.58 0.13 -29.49
C LYS A 422 -15.33 0.20 -28.60
N PRO A 423 -15.44 0.60 -27.32
CA PRO A 423 -14.29 0.67 -26.41
C PRO A 423 -13.50 -0.66 -26.28
N ARG A 424 -14.19 -1.79 -26.46
CA ARG A 424 -13.64 -3.15 -26.43
C ARG A 424 -13.08 -3.67 -27.76
N SER A 425 -13.19 -2.90 -28.85
CA SER A 425 -12.69 -3.30 -30.16
C SER A 425 -11.16 -3.37 -30.16
N GLY A 426 -10.59 -4.40 -30.77
CA GLY A 426 -9.15 -4.65 -30.86
C GLY A 426 -8.87 -6.08 -31.32
N PRO A 427 -7.60 -6.51 -31.42
CA PRO A 427 -6.39 -5.77 -31.04
C PRO A 427 -6.11 -4.56 -31.93
N ILE A 428 -5.50 -3.53 -31.36
CA ILE A 428 -5.07 -2.32 -32.08
C ILE A 428 -3.56 -2.36 -32.23
N MET A 429 -3.09 -2.34 -33.47
CA MET A 429 -1.68 -2.22 -33.83
C MET A 429 -1.36 -0.75 -34.12
N ILE A 430 -0.28 -0.25 -33.54
CA ILE A 430 0.23 1.10 -33.79
C ILE A 430 1.57 0.98 -34.48
N MET A 431 1.73 1.69 -35.59
CA MET A 431 3.01 1.83 -36.29
C MET A 431 3.39 3.30 -36.35
N ILE A 432 4.64 3.61 -36.01
CA ILE A 432 5.16 4.98 -35.99
C ILE A 432 6.41 5.02 -36.87
N ASP A 433 6.38 5.88 -37.87
CA ASP A 433 7.47 6.01 -38.83
C ASP A 433 8.47 7.05 -38.33
N HIS A 434 9.74 6.66 -38.33
CA HIS A 434 10.88 7.46 -37.90
C HIS A 434 11.89 7.57 -39.04
N ASN A 435 11.93 8.72 -39.71
CA ASN A 435 13.00 9.08 -40.63
C ASN A 435 14.19 9.65 -39.86
N ILE A 436 15.31 8.92 -39.81
CA ILE A 436 16.47 9.21 -38.96
C ILE A 436 17.73 9.24 -39.80
N ALA A 437 18.53 10.30 -39.61
CA ALA A 437 19.84 10.43 -40.23
C ALA A 437 20.77 9.26 -39.90
N HIS A 438 21.60 8.85 -40.85
CA HIS A 438 22.60 7.82 -40.55
C HIS A 438 23.54 8.21 -39.39
N LYS A 439 23.98 9.47 -39.34
CA LYS A 439 24.84 10.01 -38.25
C LYS A 439 24.19 9.97 -36.84
N ASP A 440 22.86 9.99 -36.77
CA ASP A 440 22.12 10.05 -35.51
C ASP A 440 21.61 8.67 -35.07
N THR A 441 21.94 7.62 -35.81
CA THR A 441 21.41 6.24 -35.61
C THR A 441 21.76 5.70 -34.22
N GLU A 442 22.98 5.89 -33.72
CA GLU A 442 23.36 5.38 -32.40
C GLU A 442 22.57 6.05 -31.27
N LEU A 443 22.39 7.37 -31.34
CA LEU A 443 21.60 8.13 -30.38
C LEU A 443 20.13 7.71 -30.44
N PHE A 444 19.59 7.55 -31.65
CA PHE A 444 18.24 7.03 -31.87
C PHE A 444 18.04 5.65 -31.24
N LEU A 445 18.96 4.69 -31.46
CA LEU A 445 18.87 3.36 -30.87
C LEU A 445 18.93 3.38 -29.33
N LYS A 446 19.77 4.24 -28.73
CA LYS A 446 19.81 4.45 -27.27
C LYS A 446 18.46 4.96 -26.76
N LEU A 447 17.86 5.94 -27.45
CA LEU A 447 16.56 6.49 -27.10
C LEU A 447 15.41 5.50 -27.31
N MET A 448 15.46 4.68 -28.36
CA MET A 448 14.47 3.64 -28.65
C MET A 448 14.51 2.51 -27.64
N ARG A 449 15.67 2.18 -27.08
CA ARG A 449 15.78 1.23 -25.97
C ARG A 449 15.01 1.71 -24.74
N GLU A 450 15.11 2.99 -24.41
CA GLU A 450 14.32 3.58 -23.32
C GLU A 450 12.84 3.69 -23.68
N ARG A 451 12.53 4.08 -24.93
CA ARG A 451 11.14 4.12 -25.42
C ARG A 451 10.45 2.77 -25.36
N ARG A 452 11.14 1.68 -25.75
CA ARG A 452 10.62 0.31 -25.61
C ARG A 452 10.19 0.02 -24.18
N ARG A 453 11.03 0.40 -23.20
CA ARG A 453 10.74 0.21 -21.79
C ARG A 453 9.51 1.00 -21.35
N ILE A 454 9.41 2.28 -21.73
CA ILE A 454 8.25 3.15 -21.47
C ILE A 454 6.97 2.53 -22.08
N ARG A 455 7.03 2.08 -23.33
CA ARG A 455 5.89 1.46 -24.05
C ARG A 455 5.37 0.22 -23.33
N LEU A 456 6.27 -0.71 -23.01
CA LEU A 456 5.91 -1.97 -22.35
C LEU A 456 5.35 -1.73 -20.93
N ARG A 457 5.94 -0.78 -20.19
CA ARG A 457 5.50 -0.35 -18.86
C ARG A 457 4.06 0.18 -18.88
N ASP A 458 3.71 0.98 -19.89
CA ASP A 458 2.40 1.64 -19.99
C ASP A 458 1.31 0.75 -20.64
N GLY A 459 1.64 -0.50 -20.99
CA GLY A 459 0.68 -1.52 -21.38
C GLY A 459 0.84 -2.12 -22.77
N ALA A 460 1.77 -1.62 -23.59
CA ALA A 460 2.00 -2.14 -24.94
C ALA A 460 2.50 -3.59 -24.91
N ARG A 461 2.17 -4.36 -25.94
CA ARG A 461 2.58 -5.76 -26.16
C ARG A 461 3.25 -5.90 -27.53
N HIS A 462 4.05 -6.94 -27.73
CA HIS A 462 4.73 -7.24 -29.00
C HIS A 462 5.42 -6.02 -29.62
N TRP A 463 6.16 -5.26 -28.80
CA TRP A 463 6.92 -4.11 -29.30
C TRP A 463 8.06 -4.59 -30.19
N THR A 464 8.19 -3.99 -31.37
CA THR A 464 9.24 -4.24 -32.34
C THR A 464 9.75 -2.93 -32.93
N LEU A 465 11.02 -2.94 -33.34
CA LEU A 465 11.64 -1.86 -34.10
C LEU A 465 12.18 -2.47 -35.40
N MET A 466 11.65 -2.01 -36.51
CA MET A 466 12.00 -2.49 -37.84
C MET A 466 12.80 -1.40 -38.57
N ARG A 467 13.72 -1.82 -39.44
CA ARG A 467 14.42 -0.92 -40.35
C ARG A 467 14.02 -1.29 -41.77
N ASP A 468 13.67 -0.30 -42.56
CA ASP A 468 13.38 -0.51 -43.97
C ASP A 468 14.68 -0.88 -44.71
N ILE A 469 14.64 -1.97 -45.47
CA ILE A 469 15.78 -2.54 -46.19
C ILE A 469 16.07 -1.72 -47.45
N GLU A 470 15.04 -1.18 -48.09
CA GLU A 470 15.17 -0.36 -49.30
C GLU A 470 15.50 1.09 -48.94
N ARG A 471 14.94 1.58 -47.82
CA ARG A 471 15.14 2.95 -47.33
C ARG A 471 15.77 2.95 -45.95
N THR A 472 17.08 2.81 -45.90
CA THR A 472 17.83 2.60 -44.64
C THR A 472 17.74 3.74 -43.61
N GLU A 473 17.20 4.91 -43.97
CA GLU A 473 16.90 6.03 -43.05
C GLU A 473 15.54 5.87 -42.34
N ILE A 474 14.67 4.98 -42.82
CA ILE A 474 13.33 4.75 -42.27
C ILE A 474 13.37 3.62 -41.25
N TRP A 475 12.89 3.94 -40.06
CA TRP A 475 12.67 3.01 -38.96
C TRP A 475 11.20 3.00 -38.58
N ILE A 476 10.66 1.83 -38.28
CA ILE A 476 9.25 1.67 -37.94
C ILE A 476 9.15 1.07 -36.54
N GLU A 477 8.61 1.83 -35.59
CA GLU A 477 8.21 1.33 -34.28
C GLU A 477 6.82 0.68 -34.41
N SER A 478 6.67 -0.60 -34.05
CA SER A 478 5.36 -1.27 -34.02
C SER A 478 5.06 -1.86 -32.65
N TYR A 479 3.82 -1.69 -32.18
CA TYR A 479 3.35 -2.31 -30.94
C TYR A 479 1.84 -2.52 -30.93
N HIS A 480 1.39 -3.44 -30.07
CA HIS A 480 -0.01 -3.83 -29.94
C HIS A 480 -0.58 -3.38 -28.61
N VAL A 481 -1.87 -3.04 -28.61
CA VAL A 481 -2.69 -2.87 -27.41
C VAL A 481 -3.97 -3.69 -27.55
N PRO A 482 -4.50 -4.31 -26.48
CA PRO A 482 -5.59 -5.27 -26.60
C PRO A 482 -6.89 -4.68 -27.12
N THR A 483 -7.18 -3.42 -26.77
CA THR A 483 -8.44 -2.75 -27.11
C THR A 483 -8.22 -1.27 -27.40
N TRP A 484 -9.21 -0.63 -28.03
CA TRP A 484 -9.25 0.81 -28.26
C TRP A 484 -9.19 1.61 -26.96
N ILE A 485 -9.91 1.18 -25.91
CA ILE A 485 -9.81 1.84 -24.61
C ILE A 485 -8.41 1.70 -23.99
N ASP A 486 -7.74 0.56 -24.21
CA ASP A 486 -6.35 0.37 -23.77
C ASP A 486 -5.38 1.27 -24.54
N TYR A 487 -5.63 1.53 -25.83
CA TYR A 487 -4.89 2.53 -26.61
C TYR A 487 -5.04 3.94 -26.03
N LEU A 488 -6.27 4.36 -25.75
CA LEU A 488 -6.55 5.67 -25.15
C LEU A 488 -5.88 5.80 -23.77
N ARG A 489 -6.01 4.77 -22.93
CA ARG A 489 -5.35 4.70 -21.62
C ARG A 489 -3.83 4.73 -21.76
N HIS A 490 -3.26 3.94 -22.66
CA HIS A 490 -1.82 3.90 -22.90
C HIS A 490 -1.24 5.30 -23.17
N ASN A 491 -1.93 6.11 -23.98
CA ASN A 491 -1.48 7.46 -24.28
C ASN A 491 -1.79 8.47 -23.17
N ALA A 492 -2.90 8.31 -22.45
CA ALA A 492 -3.23 9.14 -21.29
C ALA A 492 -2.29 8.92 -20.09
N ARG A 493 -1.64 7.74 -20.01
CA ARG A 493 -0.71 7.34 -18.93
C ARG A 493 0.69 7.96 -19.03
N ARG A 494 1.03 8.64 -20.13
CA ARG A 494 2.35 9.25 -20.36
C ARG A 494 2.64 10.35 -19.35
N THR A 495 3.83 10.33 -18.77
CA THR A 495 4.27 11.31 -17.75
C THR A 495 5.11 12.42 -18.35
N LEU A 496 5.36 13.49 -17.57
CA LEU A 496 6.30 14.56 -17.94
C LEU A 496 7.74 14.06 -18.05
N ALA A 497 8.15 13.13 -17.18
CA ALA A 497 9.45 12.45 -17.25
C ALA A 497 9.65 11.70 -18.59
N ASP A 498 8.59 11.08 -19.12
CA ASP A 498 8.63 10.38 -20.40
C ASP A 498 8.64 11.34 -21.61
N ALA A 499 8.29 12.62 -21.39
CA ALA A 499 8.20 13.61 -22.45
C ALA A 499 9.57 13.96 -23.03
N GLU A 500 10.63 13.93 -22.21
CA GLU A 500 11.99 14.24 -22.66
C GLU A 500 12.46 13.24 -23.73
N ASN A 501 12.31 11.94 -23.48
CA ASN A 501 12.61 10.90 -24.48
C ASN A 501 11.78 11.09 -25.76
N SER A 502 10.49 11.43 -25.63
CA SER A 502 9.62 11.67 -26.77
C SER A 502 10.02 12.90 -27.57
N ASN A 503 10.46 13.98 -26.91
CA ASN A 503 10.89 15.22 -27.54
C ASN A 503 12.22 15.04 -28.27
N GLN A 504 13.19 14.34 -27.68
CA GLN A 504 14.46 14.02 -28.33
C GLN A 504 14.25 13.10 -29.55
N LEU A 505 13.36 12.11 -29.47
CA LEU A 505 13.02 11.30 -30.64
C LEU A 505 12.30 12.09 -31.74
N LYS A 506 11.56 13.14 -31.37
CA LYS A 506 10.96 14.06 -32.35
C LYS A 506 12.01 14.96 -32.99
N SER A 507 13.01 15.45 -32.26
CA SER A 507 14.06 16.31 -32.82
C SER A 507 14.99 15.56 -33.78
N LEU A 508 15.17 14.25 -33.60
CA LEU A 508 15.93 13.40 -34.54
C LEU A 508 15.16 13.07 -35.82
N HIS A 509 13.85 13.29 -35.84
CA HIS A 509 13.00 12.95 -36.98
C HIS A 509 13.10 14.01 -38.08
N ARG A 510 13.51 13.60 -39.28
CA ARG A 510 13.55 14.46 -40.47
C ARG A 510 12.22 14.38 -41.21
N SER A 511 11.38 15.41 -41.12
CA SER A 511 10.18 15.53 -41.96
C SER A 511 10.12 16.88 -42.65
N THR A 512 9.86 16.85 -43.95
CA THR A 512 9.57 18.01 -44.81
C THR A 512 8.07 18.36 -44.87
N GLU A 513 7.17 17.50 -44.38
CA GLU A 513 5.70 17.60 -44.56
C GLU A 513 4.89 17.71 -43.24
N GLY A 514 5.54 17.93 -42.09
CA GLY A 514 4.86 17.98 -40.79
C GLY A 514 4.91 16.66 -40.03
N GLU A 515 4.19 16.59 -38.90
CA GLU A 515 4.37 15.65 -37.78
C GLU A 515 4.62 14.16 -38.13
N GLN A 516 5.32 13.44 -37.24
CA GLN A 516 5.56 11.99 -37.33
C GLN A 516 4.29 11.21 -37.72
N ARG A 517 4.39 10.40 -38.78
CA ARG A 517 3.26 9.58 -39.26
C ARG A 517 2.98 8.46 -38.28
N VAL A 518 1.73 8.41 -37.78
CA VAL A 518 1.25 7.39 -36.84
C VAL A 518 0.09 6.64 -37.47
N HIS A 519 0.31 5.37 -37.80
CA HIS A 519 -0.72 4.46 -38.29
C HIS A 519 -1.40 3.78 -37.11
N ARG A 520 -2.73 3.77 -37.12
CA ARG A 520 -3.56 3.13 -36.08
C ARG A 520 -4.44 2.11 -36.77
N LEU A 521 -4.07 0.85 -36.64
CA LEU A 521 -4.64 -0.25 -37.37
C LEU A 521 -5.40 -1.14 -36.39
N ILE A 522 -6.57 -1.60 -36.79
CA ILE A 522 -7.28 -2.67 -36.07
C ILE A 522 -6.92 -3.99 -36.74
N GLU A 523 -6.32 -4.88 -35.96
CA GLU A 523 -5.82 -6.15 -36.45
C GLU A 523 -6.96 -7.17 -36.53
N ARG A 524 -7.01 -7.92 -37.63
CA ARG A 524 -7.87 -9.09 -37.77
C ARG A 524 -7.03 -10.31 -38.07
N GLN A 525 -7.18 -11.33 -37.24
CA GLN A 525 -6.53 -12.62 -37.44
C GLN A 525 -7.31 -13.49 -38.44
N THR A 526 -8.61 -13.22 -38.61
CA THR A 526 -9.47 -13.88 -39.60
C THR A 526 -10.14 -12.85 -40.50
N VAL A 527 -10.22 -13.16 -41.80
CA VAL A 527 -10.87 -12.30 -42.79
C VAL A 527 -12.39 -12.52 -42.70
N PRO A 528 -13.19 -11.50 -42.35
CA PRO A 528 -14.65 -11.63 -42.28
C PRO A 528 -15.24 -11.76 -43.69
N LEU A 529 -16.38 -12.43 -43.81
CA LEU A 529 -17.09 -12.56 -45.09
C LEU A 529 -17.85 -11.28 -45.51
N THR A 530 -18.09 -10.37 -44.56
CA THR A 530 -18.83 -9.11 -44.74
C THR A 530 -18.18 -7.99 -43.97
N ASP A 531 -18.33 -6.75 -44.43
CA ASP A 531 -17.87 -5.56 -43.70
C ASP A 531 -18.73 -5.33 -42.45
N ASP A 532 -18.13 -5.57 -41.28
CA ASP A 532 -18.69 -5.40 -39.94
C ASP A 532 -18.11 -4.16 -39.22
N MET A 533 -17.35 -3.31 -39.92
CA MET A 533 -16.84 -2.03 -39.40
C MET A 533 -16.97 -0.92 -40.45
N PRO A 534 -18.21 -0.56 -40.83
CA PRO A 534 -18.43 0.50 -41.81
C PRO A 534 -17.89 1.84 -41.31
N PRO A 535 -17.53 2.75 -42.24
CA PRO A 535 -17.19 4.13 -41.90
C PRO A 535 -18.30 4.76 -41.08
N ARG A 536 -17.92 5.61 -40.12
CA ARG A 536 -18.87 6.35 -39.29
C ARG A 536 -19.76 7.21 -40.19
N SER A 537 -21.08 7.11 -40.01
CA SER A 537 -22.10 7.74 -40.88
C SER A 537 -22.13 9.27 -40.81
N ASP A 538 -21.61 9.84 -39.73
CA ASP A 538 -21.53 11.28 -39.52
C ASP A 538 -20.11 11.70 -39.88
N GLY A 539 -19.97 12.53 -40.92
CA GLY A 539 -18.68 13.05 -41.36
C GLY A 539 -17.91 13.76 -40.23
N PRO A 540 -16.59 14.03 -40.40
CA PRO A 540 -15.79 14.67 -39.37
C PRO A 540 -16.48 15.96 -38.91
N ILE A 541 -16.78 16.06 -37.61
CA ILE A 541 -17.21 17.33 -37.01
C ILE A 541 -16.04 18.29 -37.24
N GLY A 542 -16.31 19.39 -37.96
CA GLY A 542 -15.33 20.19 -38.69
C GLY A 542 -14.09 20.66 -37.92
N MET A 543 -13.04 20.90 -38.72
CA MET A 543 -11.71 21.47 -38.41
C MET A 543 -11.67 22.50 -37.29
#